data_AF-A0A1I0VZX1-F1
#
_entry.id   AF-A0A1I0VZX1-F1
#
_cell.length_a   1.000
_cell.length_b   1.000
_cell.length_c   1.000
_cell.angle_alpha   90.00
_cell.angle_beta   90.00
_cell.angle_gamma   90.00
#
_symmetry.space_group_name_H-M   'P 1'
#
loop_
_entity.id
_entity.type
_entity.pdbx_description
1 polymer ?
#
loop_
_entity_poly.entity_id
_entity_poly.type
_entity_poly.pdbx_seq_one_letter_code
_entity_poly.pdbx_strand_id
1 'polypeptide(L)' 'MIERRGNSLRVKVYAGTDPLTGRRLYLRESTTDEAEAKRIMNRFRSEVDENRNARWRTARTSVES' A
#
# COMPACT_ATOMS: atom_id res chain seq x y z
N MET A 1 2.80 8.10 2.33
CA MET A 1 2.92 9.57 2.36
C MET A 1 1.58 10.22 2.03
N ILE A 2 1.34 11.42 2.57
CA ILE A 2 0.19 12.26 2.20
C ILE A 2 0.77 13.47 1.47
N GLU A 3 0.32 13.72 0.25
CA GLU A 3 0.72 14.86 -0.58
C GLU A 3 -0.44 15.85 -0.68
N ARG A 4 -0.19 17.15 -0.45
CA ARG A 4 -1.18 18.20 -0.72
C ARG A 4 -1.09 18.65 -2.18
N ARG A 5 -2.24 18.66 -2.87
CA ARG A 5 -2.42 19.03 -4.27
C ARG A 5 -3.59 20.01 -4.36
N GLY A 6 -3.29 21.31 -4.23
CA GLY A 6 -4.31 22.34 -4.12
C GLY A 6 -5.24 22.06 -2.93
N ASN A 7 -6.55 21.96 -3.19
CA ASN A 7 -7.57 21.65 -2.18
C ASN A 7 -7.74 20.15 -1.89
N SER A 8 -6.91 19.28 -2.47
CA SER A 8 -6.96 17.85 -2.26
C SER A 8 -5.70 17.31 -1.57
N LEU A 9 -5.86 16.17 -0.92
CA LEU A 9 -4.83 15.37 -0.27
C LEU A 9 -4.79 14.02 -0.96
N ARG A 10 -3.63 13.66 -1.49
CA ARG A 10 -3.39 12.34 -2.08
C ARG A 10 -2.62 11.49 -1.08
N VAL A 11 -3.19 10.35 -0.70
CA VAL A 11 -2.53 9.36 0.15
C VAL A 11 -1.93 8.29 -0.76
N LYS A 12 -0.65 7.97 -0.55
CA LYS A 12 0.06 6.93 -1.30
C LYS A 12 0.93 6.08 -0.37
N VAL A 13 0.74 4.77 -0.37
CA VAL A 13 1.52 3.81 0.44
C VAL A 13 2.17 2.79 -0.48
N TYR A 14 3.46 2.53 -0.27
CA TYR A 14 4.19 1.51 -1.03
C TYR A 14 3.73 0.11 -0.62
N ALA A 15 3.31 -0.69 -1.59
CA ALA A 15 2.75 -2.02 -1.39
C ALA A 15 3.72 -3.15 -1.81
N GLY A 16 4.95 -2.82 -2.19
CA GLY A 16 5.95 -3.80 -2.64
C GLY A 16 6.25 -3.72 -4.14
N THR A 17 7.02 -4.69 -4.63
CA THR A 17 7.37 -4.83 -6.04
C THR A 17 6.64 -6.04 -6.62
N ASP A 18 6.07 -5.89 -7.80
CA ASP A 18 5.54 -6.99 -8.58
C ASP A 18 6.71 -7.92 -9.01
N PRO A 19 6.72 -9.19 -8.60
CA PRO A 19 7.82 -10.10 -8.91
C PRO A 19 7.90 -10.49 -10.38
N LEU A 20 6.81 -10.39 -11.15
CA LEU A 20 6.80 -10.72 -12.57
C LEU A 20 7.32 -9.57 -13.43
N THR A 21 6.97 -8.34 -13.07
CA THR A 21 7.25 -7.16 -13.91
C THR A 21 8.33 -6.24 -13.35
N GLY A 22 8.74 -6.44 -12.09
CA GLY A 22 9.69 -5.57 -11.37
C GLY A 22 9.12 -4.19 -11.01
N ARG A 23 7.82 -3.94 -11.26
CA ARG A 23 7.20 -2.64 -11.06
C ARG A 23 6.85 -2.41 -9.58
N ARG A 24 7.04 -1.18 -9.11
CA ARG A 24 6.63 -0.76 -7.77
C ARG A 24 5.11 -0.61 -7.70
N LEU A 25 4.50 -1.30 -6.76
CA LEU A 25 3.07 -1.24 -6.48
C LEU A 25 2.80 -0.24 -5.34
N TYR A 26 1.68 0.46 -5.45
CA TYR A 26 1.26 1.43 -4.45
C TYR A 26 -0.26 1.40 -4.28
N LEU A 27 -0.72 1.48 -3.04
CA LEU A 27 -2.09 1.89 -2.73
C LEU A 27 -2.17 3.41 -2.83
N ARG A 28 -3.24 3.92 -3.45
CA ARG A 28 -3.46 5.35 -3.65
C ARG A 28 -4.93 5.70 -3.50
N GLU A 29 -5.20 6.79 -2.81
CA GLU A 29 -6.53 7.38 -2.67
C GLU A 29 -6.40 8.91 -2.54
N SER A 30 -7.50 9.63 -2.71
CA SER A 30 -7.53 11.08 -2.50
C SER A 30 -8.76 11.53 -1.74
N THR A 31 -8.58 12.55 -0.91
CA THR A 31 -9.64 13.19 -0.11
C THR A 31 -9.34 14.67 0.03
N THR A 32 -10.31 15.50 0.39
CA THR A 32 -10.09 16.92 0.74
C THR A 32 -9.93 17.12 2.25
N ASP A 33 -10.25 16.10 3.05
CA ASP A 33 -10.21 16.13 4.53
C ASP A 33 -8.91 15.53 5.05
N GLU A 34 -8.21 16.27 5.91
CA GLU A 34 -6.96 15.84 6.53
C GLU A 34 -7.14 14.70 7.54
N ALA A 35 -8.24 14.71 8.30
CA ALA A 35 -8.55 13.62 9.23
C ALA A 35 -8.77 12.32 8.46
N GLU A 36 -9.52 12.40 7.36
CA GLU A 36 -9.76 11.25 6.49
C GLU A 36 -8.49 10.78 5.79
N ALA A 37 -7.61 11.69 5.37
CA ALA A 37 -6.32 11.32 4.78
C ALA A 37 -5.45 10.50 5.75
N LYS A 38 -5.49 10.84 7.05
CA LYS A 38 -4.80 10.08 8.10
C LYS A 38 -5.45 8.70 8.32
N ARG A 39 -6.78 8.60 8.31
CA ARG A 39 -7.48 7.30 8.39
C ARG A 39 -7.14 6.39 7.22
N ILE A 40 -7.20 6.91 6.00
CA ILE A 40 -6.83 6.18 4.78
C ILE A 40 -5.38 5.67 4.85
N MET A 41 -4.44 6.51 5.31
CA MET A 41 -3.04 6.10 5.49
C MET A 41 -2.92 4.90 6.43
N ASN A 42 -3.61 4.95 7.58
CA ASN A 42 -3.55 3.87 8.56
C ASN A 42 -4.17 2.58 8.03
N ARG A 43 -5.31 2.67 7.33
CA ARG A 43 -5.95 1.53 6.66
C ARG A 43 -5.00 0.89 5.63
N PHE A 44 -4.40 1.70 4.76
CA PHE A 44 -3.46 1.22 3.74
C PHE A 44 -2.23 0.55 4.33
N ARG A 45 -1.73 1.00 5.47
CA ARG A 45 -0.61 0.32 6.15
C ARG A 45 -1.02 -1.07 6.61
N SER A 46 -2.20 -1.21 7.23
CA SER A 46 -2.75 -2.52 7.63
C SER A 46 -2.89 -3.45 6.44
N GLU A 47 -3.50 -2.98 5.34
CA GLU A 47 -3.69 -3.78 4.12
C GLU A 47 -2.35 -4.25 3.53
N VAL A 48 -1.33 -3.38 3.53
CA VAL A 48 0.01 -3.74 3.05
C VAL A 48 0.67 -4.77 3.96
N ASP A 49 0.56 -4.62 5.28
CA ASP A 49 1.14 -5.56 6.25
C ASP A 49 0.46 -6.94 6.16
N GLU A 50 -0.87 -6.98 6.04
CA GLU A 50 -1.65 -8.20 5.82
C GLU A 50 -1.27 -8.89 4.50
N ASN A 51 -1.17 -8.15 3.41
CA ASN A 51 -0.82 -8.70 2.10
C ASN A 51 0.64 -9.18 2.06
N ARG A 52 1.55 -8.45 2.71
CA ARG A 52 2.94 -8.87 2.88
C ARG A 52 2.96 -10.21 3.63
N ASN A 53 2.28 -10.35 4.75
CA ASN A 53 2.24 -11.62 5.49
C ASN A 53 1.68 -12.79 4.65
N ALA A 54 0.64 -12.54 3.84
CA ALA A 54 0.08 -13.54 2.93
C ALA A 54 1.06 -13.97 1.83
N ARG A 55 1.71 -13.01 1.14
CA ARG A 55 2.67 -13.31 0.06
C ARG A 55 3.91 -14.04 0.54
N TRP A 56 4.44 -13.70 1.71
CA TRP A 56 5.62 -14.38 2.28
C TRP A 56 5.29 -15.82 2.71
N ARG A 57 4.06 -16.09 3.17
CA ARG A 57 3.59 -17.47 3.40
C ARG A 57 3.60 -18.29 2.11
N THR A 58 3.08 -17.75 1.02
CA THR A 58 3.05 -18.46 -0.27
C THR A 58 4.45 -18.64 -0.87
N ALA A 59 5.29 -17.60 -0.83
CA ALA A 59 6.66 -17.67 -1.36
C ALA A 59 7.52 -18.69 -0.58
N ARG A 60 7.30 -18.86 0.72
CA ARG A 60 7.99 -19.88 1.51
C ARG A 60 7.57 -21.30 1.12
N THR A 61 6.29 -21.52 0.81
CA THR A 61 5.80 -22.85 0.40
C THR A 61 6.28 -23.26 -1.01
N SER A 62 6.49 -22.31 -1.93
CA SER A 62 6.97 -22.64 -3.29
C SER A 62 8.47 -22.93 -3.41
N VAL A 63 9.25 -22.75 -2.34
CA VAL A 63 10.70 -23.07 -2.33
C VAL A 63 10.97 -24.48 -1.79
N GLU A 64 9.96 -25.18 -1.27
CA GLU A 64 10.07 -26.52 -0.68
C GLU A 64 9.33 -27.61 -1.48
N SER A 65 9.11 -27.45 -2.79
CA SER A 65 8.50 -28.48 -3.66
C SER A 65 9.31 -28.77 -4.91
#